data_AF-A0A5N6EU87-F1
#
_entry.id   AF-A0A5N6EU87-F1
#
_cell.length_a   1.000
_cell.length_b   1.000
_cell.length_c   1.000
_cell.angle_alpha   90.00
_cell.angle_beta   90.00
_cell.angle_gamma   90.00
#
_symmetry.space_group_name_H-M   'P 1'
#
loop_
_entity.id
_entity.type
_entity.pdbx_description
1 polymer ?
#
loop_
_entity_poly.entity_id
_entity_poly.type
_entity_poly.pdbx_seq_one_letter_code
_entity_poly.pdbx_strand_id
1 'polypeptide(L)'
;MADTTPEFKVENKPYRWLKREVEFSDPYEDYAKIWRLSIEYTGGGDFMQNLLYAYIFANFVATEWASDMMWRNGSGKALTQATDRVNETQRHFSTWWYYGPHHPETRKSIDIINKRHKGHGRSYPGHFSDTSEYTYVICFTAISVDRLRRKLRLSGFTEKQKIAAYLFWKAMTRMFLVEFPGQDWKPLSFQAFRRIG
;
A
#
# COMPACT_ATOMS: atom_id res chain seq x y z
N MET A 1 -4.57 40.95 -34.25
CA MET A 1 -5.65 40.04 -33.83
C MET A 1 -5.52 39.87 -32.33
N ALA A 2 -6.56 40.20 -31.57
CA ALA A 2 -6.52 40.05 -30.11
C ALA A 2 -6.62 38.55 -29.78
N ASP A 3 -5.73 38.08 -28.92
CA ASP A 3 -5.75 36.72 -28.39
C ASP A 3 -6.99 36.55 -27.51
N THR A 4 -8.00 35.84 -28.04
CA THR A 4 -9.27 35.57 -27.37
C THR A 4 -9.26 34.20 -26.66
N THR A 5 -8.09 33.64 -26.37
CA THR A 5 -8.03 32.35 -25.67
C THR A 5 -8.62 32.53 -24.27
N PRO A 6 -9.71 31.80 -23.92
CA PRO A 6 -10.31 31.93 -22.60
C PRO A 6 -9.27 31.55 -21.55
N GLU A 7 -8.97 32.51 -20.67
CA GLU A 7 -8.08 32.32 -19.53
C GLU A 7 -8.76 31.34 -18.57
N PHE A 8 -8.41 30.05 -18.68
CA PHE A 8 -8.85 29.03 -17.74
C PHE A 8 -8.21 29.31 -16.37
N LYS A 9 -8.88 30.13 -15.56
CA LYS A 9 -8.61 30.21 -14.13
C LYS A 9 -9.07 28.91 -13.49
N VAL A 10 -8.16 27.94 -13.43
CA VAL A 10 -8.32 26.79 -12.56
C VAL A 10 -8.38 27.33 -11.14
N GLU A 11 -9.59 27.46 -10.59
CA GLU A 11 -9.80 27.60 -9.15
C GLU A 11 -9.36 26.29 -8.49
N ASN A 12 -8.04 26.11 -8.41
CA ASN A 12 -7.41 25.05 -7.65
C ASN A 12 -7.63 25.41 -6.18
N LYS A 13 -8.86 25.24 -5.68
CA LYS A 13 -9.09 25.23 -4.23
C LYS A 13 -8.30 24.02 -3.75
N PRO A 14 -7.13 24.23 -3.12
CA PRO A 14 -6.33 23.12 -2.67
C PRO A 14 -7.21 22.34 -1.69
N TYR A 15 -6.96 21.05 -1.55
CA TYR A 15 -7.65 20.17 -0.62
C TYR A 15 -7.44 20.55 0.87
N ARG A 16 -7.71 21.81 1.24
CA ARG A 16 -7.57 22.40 2.56
C ARG A 16 -8.48 21.70 3.56
N TRP A 17 -9.62 21.20 3.09
CA TRP A 17 -10.53 20.39 3.90
C TRP A 17 -9.89 19.05 4.30
N LEU A 18 -9.15 18.36 3.41
CA LEU A 18 -8.44 17.12 3.78
C LEU A 18 -7.42 17.36 4.88
N LYS A 19 -6.60 18.41 4.70
CA LYS A 19 -5.58 18.79 5.68
C LYS A 19 -6.22 19.10 7.03
N ARG A 20 -7.27 19.91 7.03
CA ARG A 20 -8.06 20.26 8.22
C ARG A 20 -8.64 19.01 8.89
N GLU A 21 -9.20 18.10 8.11
CA GLU A 21 -9.81 16.86 8.63
C GLU A 21 -8.77 15.95 9.28
N VAL A 22 -7.60 15.80 8.67
CA VAL A 22 -6.45 15.07 9.25
C VAL A 22 -5.94 15.74 10.52
N GLU A 23 -5.93 17.07 10.56
CA GLU A 23 -5.51 17.84 11.75
C GLU A 23 -6.48 17.66 12.92
N PHE A 24 -7.78 17.64 12.68
CA PHE A 24 -8.81 17.43 13.71
C PHE A 24 -8.91 15.98 14.20
N SER A 25 -8.56 15.00 13.36
CA SER A 25 -8.67 13.58 13.70
C SER A 25 -7.64 13.14 14.76
N ASP A 26 -8.02 12.19 15.61
CA ASP A 26 -7.11 11.55 16.57
C ASP A 26 -6.36 10.40 15.87
N PRO A 27 -5.02 10.41 15.79
CA PRO A 27 -4.29 9.36 15.12
C PRO A 27 -4.38 7.97 15.75
N TYR A 28 -4.84 7.84 17.00
CA TYR A 28 -5.00 6.53 17.66
C TYR A 28 -6.39 5.92 17.46
N GLU A 29 -7.41 6.77 17.34
CA GLU A 29 -8.81 6.34 17.13
C GLU A 29 -9.19 6.36 15.64
N ASP A 30 -8.85 7.44 14.93
CA ASP A 30 -9.25 7.71 13.55
C ASP A 30 -8.20 7.30 12.51
N TYR A 31 -7.25 6.43 12.86
CA TYR A 31 -6.11 6.10 11.99
C TYR A 31 -6.52 5.63 10.59
N ALA A 32 -7.61 4.88 10.47
CA ALA A 32 -8.08 4.39 9.17
C ALA A 32 -8.57 5.54 8.27
N LYS A 33 -9.27 6.51 8.86
CA LYS A 33 -9.71 7.73 8.18
C LYS A 33 -8.52 8.58 7.79
N ILE A 34 -7.57 8.82 8.70
CA ILE A 34 -6.35 9.60 8.39
C ILE A 34 -5.58 8.94 7.25
N TRP A 35 -5.37 7.62 7.30
CA TRP A 35 -4.67 6.89 6.24
C TRP A 35 -5.38 7.00 4.89
N ARG A 36 -6.71 6.82 4.86
CA ARG A 36 -7.52 7.02 3.64
C ARG A 36 -7.35 8.42 3.07
N LEU A 37 -7.47 9.46 3.90
CA LEU A 37 -7.32 10.85 3.47
C LEU A 37 -5.88 11.13 2.99
N SER A 38 -4.88 10.50 3.60
CA SER A 38 -3.47 10.61 3.23
C SER A 38 -3.07 9.90 1.95
N ILE A 39 -3.72 8.79 1.60
CA ILE A 39 -3.32 7.96 0.45
C ILE A 39 -4.27 8.12 -0.71
N GLU A 40 -5.58 7.99 -0.48
CA GLU A 40 -6.57 7.95 -1.56
C GLU A 40 -6.73 9.33 -2.20
N TYR A 41 -6.85 10.37 -1.37
CA TYR A 41 -7.16 11.72 -1.86
C TYR A 41 -5.92 12.54 -2.21
N THR A 42 -4.78 12.29 -1.55
CA THR A 42 -3.48 12.89 -1.94
C THR A 42 -2.74 12.08 -3.01
N GLY A 43 -3.25 10.89 -3.36
CA GLY A 43 -2.70 9.98 -4.36
C GLY A 43 -3.04 10.32 -5.81
N GLY A 44 -3.63 11.50 -6.09
CA GLY A 44 -3.68 12.15 -7.40
C GLY A 44 -4.38 11.40 -8.55
N GLY A 45 -5.31 10.50 -8.22
CA GLY A 45 -6.07 9.71 -9.20
C GLY A 45 -5.24 8.64 -9.92
N ASP A 46 -5.81 8.04 -10.96
CA ASP A 46 -5.24 6.88 -11.66
C ASP A 46 -3.80 7.11 -12.15
N PHE A 47 -3.49 8.32 -12.62
CA PHE A 47 -2.14 8.65 -13.07
C PHE A 47 -1.11 8.49 -11.94
N MET A 48 -1.35 9.12 -10.79
CA MET A 48 -0.42 9.11 -9.68
C MET A 48 -0.34 7.72 -9.02
N GLN A 49 -1.44 6.95 -9.02
CA GLN A 49 -1.41 5.56 -8.56
C GLN A 49 -0.60 4.63 -9.48
N ASN A 50 -0.73 4.80 -10.80
CA ASN A 50 0.12 4.08 -11.76
C ASN A 50 1.59 4.48 -11.64
N LEU A 51 1.88 5.77 -11.47
CA LEU A 51 3.23 6.27 -11.23
C LEU A 51 3.82 5.70 -9.94
N LEU A 52 3.04 5.71 -8.85
CA LEU A 52 3.43 5.12 -7.57
C LEU A 52 3.74 3.64 -7.74
N TYR A 53 2.89 2.89 -8.44
CA TYR A 53 3.13 1.46 -8.67
C TYR A 53 4.41 1.21 -9.47
N ALA A 54 4.61 1.93 -10.58
CA ALA A 54 5.80 1.79 -11.41
C ALA A 54 7.08 2.09 -10.60
N TYR A 55 7.05 3.14 -9.79
CA TYR A 55 8.15 3.48 -8.90
C TYR A 55 8.39 2.42 -7.82
N ILE A 56 7.34 2.00 -7.12
CA ILE A 56 7.38 1.02 -6.02
C ILE A 56 7.88 -0.32 -6.54
N PHE A 57 7.32 -0.82 -7.64
CA PHE A 57 7.68 -2.10 -8.22
C PHE A 57 9.14 -2.15 -8.67
N ALA A 58 9.65 -1.08 -9.28
CA ALA A 58 11.06 -0.98 -9.68
C ALA A 58 12.04 -0.88 -8.49
N ASN A 59 11.57 -0.42 -7.32
CA ASN A 59 12.37 -0.32 -6.10
C ASN A 59 12.08 -1.46 -5.11
N PHE A 60 11.29 -2.45 -5.53
CA PHE A 60 10.97 -3.61 -4.71
C PHE A 60 12.14 -4.59 -4.74
N VAL A 61 12.71 -4.86 -3.57
CA VAL A 61 13.81 -5.80 -3.39
C VAL A 61 13.22 -7.11 -2.87
N ALA A 62 12.93 -8.01 -3.79
CA ALA A 62 12.44 -9.35 -3.48
C ALA A 62 13.61 -10.28 -3.10
N THR A 63 13.42 -11.18 -2.13
CA THR A 63 14.34 -12.32 -1.97
C THR A 63 14.28 -13.25 -3.20
N GLU A 64 15.20 -14.21 -3.24
CA GLU A 64 15.19 -15.28 -4.23
C GLU A 64 13.84 -16.03 -4.25
N TRP A 65 13.26 -16.34 -3.09
CA TRP A 65 11.98 -17.05 -3.00
C TRP A 65 10.81 -16.23 -3.53
N ALA A 66 10.72 -14.96 -3.14
CA ALA A 66 9.70 -14.06 -3.66
C ALA A 66 9.87 -13.85 -5.18
N SER A 67 11.11 -13.78 -5.67
CA SER A 67 11.43 -13.64 -7.08
C SER A 67 11.05 -14.89 -7.88
N ASP A 68 11.33 -16.10 -7.39
CA ASP A 68 10.97 -17.34 -8.07
C ASP A 68 9.45 -17.49 -8.19
N MET A 69 8.69 -17.14 -7.15
CA MET A 69 7.22 -17.13 -7.20
C MET A 69 6.68 -16.06 -8.17
N MET A 70 7.36 -14.92 -8.33
CA MET A 70 6.94 -13.90 -9.27
C MET A 70 7.30 -14.25 -10.71
N TRP A 71 8.46 -14.89 -10.93
CA TRP A 71 8.98 -15.29 -12.23
C TRP A 71 8.27 -16.55 -12.77
N ARG A 72 8.05 -17.54 -11.90
CA ARG A 72 7.45 -18.86 -12.16
C ARG A 72 7.98 -19.50 -13.44
N ASN A 73 9.31 -19.62 -13.52
CA ASN A 73 10.00 -20.16 -14.68
C ASN A 73 9.54 -19.53 -16.02
N GLY A 74 9.36 -18.21 -16.05
CA GLY A 74 8.90 -17.47 -17.23
C GLY A 74 7.37 -17.40 -17.44
N SER A 75 6.57 -18.12 -16.64
CA SER A 75 5.10 -18.11 -16.72
C SER A 75 4.42 -17.14 -15.74
N GLY A 76 5.22 -16.38 -14.99
CA GLY A 76 4.77 -15.37 -14.04
C GLY A 76 3.85 -14.33 -14.67
N LYS A 77 2.75 -13.97 -13.99
CA LYS A 77 1.87 -12.88 -14.44
C LYS A 77 2.60 -11.54 -14.53
N ALA A 78 3.68 -11.37 -13.76
CA ALA A 78 4.54 -10.20 -13.86
C ALA A 78 5.21 -10.06 -15.24
N LEU A 79 5.39 -11.17 -15.96
CA LEU A 79 6.02 -11.21 -17.29
C LEU A 79 4.99 -11.27 -18.41
N THR A 80 3.97 -12.10 -18.25
CA THR A 80 3.02 -12.43 -19.33
C THR A 80 1.77 -11.55 -19.33
N GLN A 81 1.42 -10.95 -18.20
CA GLN A 81 0.17 -10.21 -17.97
C GLN A 81 0.41 -9.01 -17.04
N ALA A 82 1.49 -8.26 -17.29
CA ALA A 82 1.98 -7.23 -16.37
C ALA A 82 0.89 -6.20 -16.01
N THR A 83 0.16 -5.68 -17.00
CA THR A 83 -0.93 -4.72 -16.80
C THR A 83 -2.05 -5.27 -15.92
N ASP A 84 -2.51 -6.49 -16.19
CA ASP A 84 -3.57 -7.13 -15.39
C ASP A 84 -3.11 -7.40 -13.95
N ARG A 85 -1.85 -7.80 -13.79
CA ARG A 85 -1.23 -8.00 -12.47
C ARG A 85 -1.17 -6.70 -11.67
N VAL A 86 -0.85 -5.58 -12.32
CA VAL A 86 -0.85 -4.24 -11.71
C VAL A 86 -2.27 -3.85 -11.30
N ASN A 87 -3.22 -3.93 -12.23
CA ASN A 87 -4.62 -3.56 -11.99
C ASN A 87 -5.24 -4.36 -10.85
N GLU A 88 -4.96 -5.66 -10.78
CA GLU A 88 -5.41 -6.53 -9.70
C GLU A 88 -4.82 -6.10 -8.34
N THR A 89 -3.52 -5.78 -8.31
CA THR A 89 -2.86 -5.29 -7.09
C THR A 89 -3.45 -3.98 -6.61
N GLN A 90 -3.62 -3.02 -7.52
CA GLN A 90 -4.19 -1.72 -7.23
C GLN A 90 -5.61 -1.84 -6.72
N ARG A 91 -6.44 -2.70 -7.33
CA ARG A 91 -7.81 -2.94 -6.86
C ARG A 91 -7.86 -3.41 -5.41
N HIS A 92 -6.97 -4.32 -5.03
CA HIS A 92 -6.86 -4.78 -3.64
C HIS A 92 -6.42 -3.65 -2.71
N PHE A 93 -5.34 -2.94 -3.05
CA PHE A 93 -4.85 -1.82 -2.24
C PHE A 93 -5.88 -0.69 -2.08
N SER A 94 -6.54 -0.26 -3.16
CA SER A 94 -7.62 0.75 -3.09
C SER A 94 -8.77 0.28 -2.21
N THR A 95 -9.16 -1.00 -2.29
CA THR A 95 -10.17 -1.58 -1.38
C THR A 95 -9.72 -1.42 0.08
N TRP A 96 -8.48 -1.78 0.39
CA TRP A 96 -7.94 -1.70 1.75
C TRP A 96 -7.87 -0.26 2.23
N TRP A 97 -7.33 0.66 1.44
CA TRP A 97 -7.16 2.06 1.80
C TRP A 97 -8.50 2.79 1.97
N TYR A 98 -9.49 2.46 1.15
CA TYR A 98 -10.81 3.09 1.21
C TYR A 98 -11.63 2.60 2.41
N TYR A 99 -11.67 1.30 2.65
CA TYR A 99 -12.54 0.69 3.66
C TYR A 99 -11.86 0.51 5.03
N GLY A 100 -10.54 0.32 5.03
CA GLY A 100 -9.76 0.08 6.24
C GLY A 100 -9.87 -1.34 6.81
N PRO A 101 -9.05 -1.67 7.82
CA PRO A 101 -8.81 -3.04 8.28
C PRO A 101 -10.02 -3.72 8.93
N HIS A 102 -10.97 -2.95 9.46
CA HIS A 102 -12.11 -3.51 10.19
C HIS A 102 -13.31 -3.82 9.30
N HIS A 103 -13.30 -3.33 8.06
CA HIS A 103 -14.44 -3.44 7.18
C HIS A 103 -14.55 -4.83 6.52
N PRO A 104 -15.76 -5.39 6.34
CA PRO A 104 -15.96 -6.71 5.72
C PRO A 104 -15.35 -6.85 4.32
N GLU A 105 -15.41 -5.80 3.49
CA GLU A 105 -14.83 -5.84 2.14
C GLU A 105 -13.31 -5.97 2.14
N THR A 106 -12.63 -5.34 3.10
CA THR A 106 -11.18 -5.52 3.29
C THR A 106 -10.87 -6.97 3.68
N ARG A 107 -11.62 -7.53 4.63
CA ARG A 107 -11.44 -8.93 5.06
C ARG A 107 -11.64 -9.90 3.90
N LYS A 108 -12.72 -9.73 3.14
CA LYS A 108 -13.01 -10.51 1.93
C LYS A 108 -11.88 -10.40 0.91
N SER A 109 -11.35 -9.20 0.70
CA SER A 109 -10.21 -8.99 -0.18
C SER A 109 -8.96 -9.72 0.30
N ILE A 110 -8.68 -9.70 1.62
CA ILE A 110 -7.52 -10.38 2.20
C ILE A 110 -7.68 -11.90 2.12
N ASP A 111 -8.89 -12.43 2.32
CA ASP A 111 -9.18 -13.86 2.17
C ASP A 111 -8.89 -14.37 0.76
N ILE A 112 -9.16 -13.57 -0.27
CA ILE A 112 -8.82 -13.90 -1.66
C ILE A 112 -7.29 -14.01 -1.82
N ILE A 113 -6.53 -13.08 -1.24
CA ILE A 113 -5.05 -13.12 -1.27
C ILE A 113 -4.53 -14.32 -0.49
N ASN A 114 -5.04 -14.59 0.70
CA ASN A 114 -4.66 -15.74 1.52
C ASN A 114 -4.92 -17.07 0.79
N LYS A 115 -6.07 -17.21 0.12
CA LYS A 115 -6.39 -18.39 -0.72
C LYS A 115 -5.39 -18.54 -1.87
N ARG A 116 -4.99 -17.43 -2.50
CA ARG A 116 -4.00 -17.42 -3.56
C ARG A 116 -2.61 -17.83 -3.07
N HIS A 117 -2.15 -17.25 -1.96
CA HIS A 117 -0.87 -17.60 -1.34
C HIS A 117 -0.84 -19.08 -0.96
N LYS A 118 -1.91 -19.58 -0.33
CA LYS A 118 -2.07 -21.01 -0.03
C LYS A 118 -2.05 -21.89 -1.28
N GLY A 119 -2.69 -21.43 -2.37
CA GLY A 119 -2.66 -22.12 -3.66
C GLY A 119 -1.25 -22.22 -4.23
N HIS A 120 -0.50 -21.12 -4.23
CA HIS A 120 0.90 -21.11 -4.69
C HIS A 120 1.84 -21.88 -3.77
N GLY A 121 1.64 -21.86 -2.45
CA GLY A 121 2.44 -22.64 -1.50
C GLY A 121 2.41 -24.14 -1.75
N ARG A 122 1.36 -24.67 -2.40
CA ARG A 122 1.33 -26.08 -2.83
C ARG A 122 2.36 -26.40 -3.92
N SER A 123 2.62 -25.44 -4.81
CA SER A 123 3.59 -25.58 -5.91
C SER A 123 4.98 -25.08 -5.52
N TYR A 124 5.06 -24.24 -4.49
CA TYR A 124 6.29 -23.64 -3.98
C TYR A 124 6.35 -23.78 -2.45
N PRO A 125 6.57 -25.00 -1.92
CA PRO A 125 6.60 -25.22 -0.48
C PRO A 125 7.65 -24.35 0.22
N GLY A 126 7.30 -23.77 1.37
CA GLY A 126 8.16 -22.90 2.16
C GLY A 126 8.29 -21.47 1.65
N HIS A 127 7.85 -21.14 0.44
CA HIS A 127 8.01 -19.79 -0.12
C HIS A 127 7.11 -18.74 0.54
N PHE A 128 6.09 -19.17 1.31
CA PHE A 128 5.20 -18.29 2.08
C PHE A 128 5.40 -18.43 3.59
N SER A 129 6.49 -19.08 4.02
CA SER A 129 6.76 -19.39 5.42
C SER A 129 7.57 -18.31 6.14
N ASP A 130 8.34 -17.51 5.39
CA ASP A 130 9.15 -16.43 5.96
C ASP A 130 8.32 -15.16 6.20
N THR A 131 8.21 -14.79 7.47
CA THR A 131 7.52 -13.58 7.92
C THR A 131 8.27 -12.27 7.58
N SER A 132 9.57 -12.35 7.28
CA SER A 132 10.40 -11.18 6.97
C SER A 132 9.95 -10.51 5.68
N GLU A 133 9.57 -11.31 4.67
CA GLU A 133 9.03 -10.86 3.39
C GLU A 133 7.73 -10.09 3.53
N TYR A 134 6.79 -10.65 4.29
CA TYR A 134 5.53 -9.97 4.57
C TYR A 134 5.75 -8.66 5.33
N THR A 135 6.67 -8.66 6.30
CA THR A 135 7.02 -7.45 7.06
C THR A 135 7.65 -6.40 6.14
N TYR A 136 8.55 -6.81 5.25
CA TYR A 136 9.18 -5.94 4.27
C TYR A 136 8.15 -5.29 3.35
N VAL A 137 7.29 -6.09 2.69
CA VAL A 137 6.25 -5.60 1.78
C VAL A 137 5.35 -4.58 2.47
N ILE A 138 4.89 -4.90 3.68
CA ILE A 138 3.95 -4.05 4.41
C ILE A 138 4.61 -2.74 4.84
N CYS A 139 5.82 -2.79 5.40
CA CYS A 139 6.58 -1.59 5.74
C CYS A 139 6.85 -0.76 4.49
N PHE A 140 7.26 -1.39 3.40
CA PHE A 140 7.53 -0.73 2.13
C PHE A 140 6.30 0.00 1.61
N THR A 141 5.14 -0.65 1.54
CA THR A 141 3.88 -0.01 1.13
C THR A 141 3.50 1.15 2.05
N ALA A 142 3.63 0.97 3.37
CA ALA A 142 3.22 1.96 4.35
C ALA A 142 3.99 3.29 4.28
N ILE A 143 5.23 3.27 3.78
CA ILE A 143 6.09 4.46 3.73
C ILE A 143 6.39 4.92 2.29
N SER A 144 6.00 4.15 1.26
CA SER A 144 6.38 4.41 -0.14
C SER A 144 6.02 5.83 -0.60
N VAL A 145 4.82 6.30 -0.24
CA VAL A 145 4.36 7.65 -0.59
C VAL A 145 5.18 8.72 0.13
N ASP A 146 5.47 8.56 1.42
CA ASP A 146 6.33 9.48 2.18
C ASP A 146 7.73 9.56 1.57
N ARG A 147 8.34 8.39 1.28
CA ARG A 147 9.66 8.31 0.67
C ARG A 147 9.70 8.95 -0.71
N LEU A 148 8.72 8.69 -1.57
CA LEU A 148 8.66 9.32 -2.90
C LEU A 148 8.53 10.85 -2.79
N ARG A 149 7.63 11.34 -1.93
CA ARG A 149 7.45 12.79 -1.72
C ARG A 149 8.73 13.44 -1.25
N ARG A 150 9.41 12.87 -0.26
CA ARG A 150 10.71 13.35 0.23
C ARG A 150 11.78 13.34 -0.87
N LYS A 151 11.85 12.28 -1.68
CA LYS A 151 12.79 12.19 -2.82
C LYS A 151 12.54 13.28 -3.87
N LEU A 152 11.28 13.66 -4.06
CA LEU A 152 10.86 14.77 -4.92
C LEU A 152 10.95 16.15 -4.23
N ARG A 153 11.55 16.22 -3.03
CA ARG A 153 11.67 17.45 -2.20
C ARG A 153 10.32 18.09 -1.83
N LEU A 154 9.26 17.28 -1.82
CA LEU A 154 7.95 17.65 -1.30
C LEU A 154 7.87 17.36 0.20
N SER A 155 6.92 18.00 0.89
CA SER A 155 6.63 17.65 2.28
C SER A 155 6.15 16.21 2.37
N GLY A 156 6.83 15.42 3.21
CA GLY A 156 6.45 14.06 3.57
C GLY A 156 5.23 14.01 4.51
N PHE A 157 4.98 12.84 5.08
CA PHE A 157 3.96 12.62 6.09
C PHE A 157 4.28 13.33 7.40
N THR A 158 3.24 13.91 8.00
CA THR A 158 3.28 14.41 9.37
C THR A 158 3.37 13.26 10.38
N GLU A 159 3.73 13.54 11.64
CA GLU A 159 3.76 12.49 12.67
C GLU A 159 2.38 11.82 12.87
N LYS A 160 1.27 12.57 12.78
CA LYS A 160 -0.08 11.99 12.82
C LYS A 160 -0.29 10.98 11.69
N GLN A 161 0.13 11.31 10.48
CA GLN A 161 0.01 10.43 9.32
C GLN A 161 0.89 9.19 9.44
N LYS A 162 2.09 9.31 10.02
CA LYS A 162 2.97 8.16 10.28
C LYS A 162 2.40 7.22 11.36
N ILE A 163 1.82 7.77 12.43
CA ILE A 163 1.13 6.97 13.46
C ILE A 163 -0.05 6.23 12.82
N ALA A 164 -0.86 6.96 12.04
CA ALA A 164 -2.00 6.38 11.34
C ALA A 164 -1.60 5.26 10.38
N ALA A 165 -0.55 5.47 9.58
CA ALA A 165 0.03 4.47 8.70
C ALA A 165 0.44 3.21 9.47
N TYR A 166 1.21 3.38 10.55
CA TYR A 166 1.64 2.26 11.38
C TYR A 166 0.45 1.48 11.95
N LEU A 167 -0.53 2.16 12.55
CA LEU A 167 -1.69 1.50 13.15
C LEU A 167 -2.56 0.81 12.10
N PHE A 168 -2.76 1.44 10.95
CA PHE A 168 -3.46 0.86 9.81
C PHE A 168 -2.80 -0.44 9.39
N TRP A 169 -1.51 -0.41 9.07
CA TRP A 169 -0.81 -1.59 8.58
C TRP A 169 -0.61 -2.65 9.67
N LYS A 170 -0.48 -2.25 10.94
CA LYS A 170 -0.47 -3.18 12.08
C LYS A 170 -1.80 -3.91 12.27
N ALA A 171 -2.92 -3.27 11.96
CA ALA A 171 -4.21 -3.94 11.96
C ALA A 171 -4.35 -4.87 10.74
N MET A 172 -3.90 -4.42 9.55
CA MET A 172 -3.90 -5.23 8.33
C MET A 172 -3.07 -6.52 8.46
N THR A 173 -1.87 -6.44 9.06
CA THR A 173 -0.96 -7.58 9.17
C THR A 173 -1.58 -8.80 9.84
N ARG A 174 -2.42 -8.58 10.86
CA ARG A 174 -3.10 -9.65 11.60
C ARG A 174 -4.01 -10.52 10.74
N MET A 175 -4.35 -10.08 9.53
CA MET A 175 -5.24 -10.80 8.63
C MET A 175 -4.51 -11.62 7.56
N PHE A 176 -3.22 -11.38 7.30
CA PHE A 176 -2.49 -12.21 6.33
C PHE A 176 -2.03 -13.52 6.97
N LEU A 177 -2.15 -14.60 6.21
CA LEU A 177 -1.74 -15.94 6.63
C LEU A 177 -0.38 -16.29 6.05
N VAL A 178 0.50 -16.79 6.92
CA VAL A 178 1.79 -17.40 6.56
C VAL A 178 1.65 -18.92 6.49
N GLU A 179 2.58 -19.59 5.81
CA GLU A 179 2.53 -21.04 5.54
C GLU A 179 2.63 -21.94 6.79
N PHE A 180 2.65 -21.38 8.00
CA PHE A 180 2.57 -22.13 9.24
C PHE A 180 1.16 -21.99 9.88
N PRO A 181 0.33 -23.04 9.85
CA PRO A 181 -0.96 -23.02 10.52
C PRO A 181 -0.78 -22.92 12.04
N GLY A 182 -1.42 -21.94 12.68
CA GLY A 182 -1.61 -21.92 14.14
C GLY A 182 -0.71 -20.98 14.94
N GLN A 183 0.13 -20.15 14.32
CA GLN A 183 0.87 -19.09 15.03
C GLN A 183 0.29 -17.70 14.73
N ASP A 184 0.00 -16.96 15.81
CA ASP A 184 -0.40 -15.54 15.77
C ASP A 184 0.78 -14.69 15.27
N TRP A 185 0.80 -14.39 13.97
CA TRP A 185 1.81 -13.51 13.38
C TRP A 185 1.57 -12.04 13.79
N LYS A 186 2.54 -11.43 14.49
CA LYS A 186 2.49 -10.03 14.97
C LYS A 186 3.72 -9.23 14.50
N PRO A 187 3.79 -8.85 13.21
CA PRO A 187 5.03 -8.37 12.58
C PRO A 187 5.43 -6.92 12.88
N LEU A 188 4.51 -6.05 13.31
CA LEU A 188 4.79 -4.62 13.39
C LEU A 188 4.96 -4.13 14.83
N SER A 189 6.20 -3.78 15.17
CA SER A 189 6.53 -2.87 16.27
C SER A 189 6.73 -1.45 15.73
N PHE A 190 6.40 -0.44 16.54
CA PHE A 190 6.53 0.96 16.11
C PHE A 190 7.99 1.36 15.82
N GLN A 191 8.94 0.73 16.50
CA GLN A 191 10.37 0.97 16.28
C GLN A 191 10.86 0.43 14.93
N ALA A 192 10.37 -0.74 14.50
CA ALA A 192 10.67 -1.28 13.17
C ALA A 192 10.15 -0.36 12.06
N PHE A 193 8.95 0.21 12.24
CA PHE A 193 8.35 1.15 11.31
C PHE A 193 9.17 2.44 11.11
N ARG A 194 9.70 3.02 12.20
CA ARG A 194 10.47 4.28 12.15
C ARG A 194 11.86 4.14 11.52
N ARG A 195 12.49 2.96 11.55
CA ARG A 195 13.86 2.76 11.03
C ARG A 195 13.93 2.64 9.50
N ILE A 196 12.80 2.43 8.83
CA ILE A 196 12.73 2.21 7.38
C ILE A 196 12.41 3.53 6.62
N GLY A 197 12.02 4.58 7.36
CA GLY A 197 11.65 5.90 6.82
C GLY A 197 12.76 6.95 6.89
#